data_AF-A0AAW1DF34-F1
#
_entry.id   AF-A0AAW1DF34-F1
#
_cell.length_a   1.000
_cell.length_b   1.000
_cell.length_c   1.000
_cell.angle_alpha   90.00
_cell.angle_beta   90.00
_cell.angle_gamma   90.00
#
_symmetry.space_group_name_H-M   'P 1'
#
loop_
_entity.id
_entity.type
_entity.pdbx_description
1 polymer ?
#
loop_
_entity_poly.entity_id
_entity_poly.type
_entity_poly.pdbx_seq_one_letter_code
_entity_poly.pdbx_strand_id
1 'polypeptide(L)' 'MMVGERVKGYWCVRDWEWVAAWRCHEVYMLVLVLLLPASVMVVTYTAICREIFRVMQRRFHMTSGKA' A
#
# COMPACT_ATOMS: atom_id res chain seq x y z
N MET A 1 -12.60 12.93 29.23
CA MET A 1 -12.29 14.26 29.81
C MET A 1 -13.41 15.21 29.43
N MET A 2 -14.09 15.84 30.41
CA MET A 2 -15.17 16.81 30.14
C MET A 2 -14.57 18.13 29.63
N VAL A 3 -15.26 18.79 28.71
CA VAL A 3 -14.84 20.06 28.09
C VAL A 3 -15.99 21.03 28.14
N GLY A 4 -15.72 22.27 28.54
CA GLY A 4 -16.70 23.36 28.56
C GLY A 4 -17.20 23.69 29.97
N GLU A 5 -17.00 24.94 30.39
CA GLU A 5 -17.48 25.44 31.70
C GLU A 5 -18.99 25.75 31.70
N ARG A 6 -19.58 26.07 30.53
CA ARG A 6 -21.00 26.47 30.42
C ARG A 6 -21.92 25.40 29.83
N VAL A 7 -21.41 24.54 28.96
CA VAL A 7 -22.13 23.41 28.35
C VAL A 7 -21.24 22.19 28.44
N LYS A 8 -21.76 21.08 28.97
CA LYS A 8 -21.02 19.81 29.05
C LYS A 8 -20.75 19.29 27.63
N GLY A 9 -19.52 19.45 27.17
CA GLY A 9 -18.99 18.81 25.97
C GLY A 9 -18.08 17.64 26.34
N TYR A 10 -17.95 16.69 25.42
CA TYR A 10 -16.99 15.61 25.50
C TYR A 10 -16.06 15.72 24.31
N TRP A 11 -14.75 15.58 24.53
CA TRP A 11 -13.83 15.41 23.40
C TRP A 11 -14.16 14.08 22.71
N CYS A 12 -14.35 14.09 21.40
CA CYS A 12 -14.24 12.90 20.55
C CYS A 12 -12.76 12.52 20.44
N VAL A 13 -12.17 12.11 21.56
CA VAL A 13 -10.85 11.50 21.60
C VAL A 13 -11.01 10.01 21.49
N ARG A 14 -10.08 9.41 20.77
CA ARG A 14 -9.96 7.98 20.59
C ARG A 14 -9.80 7.28 21.94
N ASP A 15 -10.57 6.22 22.17
CA ASP A 15 -10.54 5.46 23.43
C ASP A 15 -9.13 4.89 23.71
N TRP A 16 -8.61 5.21 24.89
CA TRP A 16 -7.26 4.83 25.34
C TRP A 16 -7.23 3.49 26.09
N GLU A 17 -8.40 2.94 26.42
CA GLU A 17 -8.56 1.72 27.23
C GLU A 17 -8.03 0.48 26.50
N TRP A 18 -8.07 0.46 25.16
CA TRP A 18 -7.70 -0.71 24.34
C TRP A 18 -6.53 -0.41 23.41
N VAL A 19 -5.38 -0.06 23.99
CA VAL A 19 -4.14 0.27 23.26
C VAL A 19 -3.74 -0.82 22.26
N ALA A 20 -3.92 -2.10 22.60
CA ALA A 20 -3.60 -3.21 21.70
C ALA A 20 -4.53 -3.26 20.48
N ALA A 21 -5.85 -3.11 20.68
CA ALA A 21 -6.81 -3.09 19.58
C ALA A 21 -6.54 -1.92 18.63
N TRP A 22 -6.17 -0.76 19.18
CA TRP A 22 -5.77 0.39 18.38
C TRP A 22 -4.53 0.11 17.51
N ARG A 23 -3.48 -0.46 18.10
CA ARG A 23 -2.27 -0.82 17.35
C ARG A 23 -2.56 -1.84 16.25
N CYS A 24 -3.38 -2.85 16.54
CA CYS A 24 -3.81 -3.82 15.53
C CYS A 24 -4.59 -3.14 14.40
N HIS A 25 -5.50 -2.21 14.71
CA HIS A 25 -6.28 -1.48 13.72
C HIS A 25 -5.40 -0.56 12.85
N GLU A 26 -4.42 0.13 13.44
CA GLU A 26 -3.45 0.95 12.73
C GLU A 26 -2.65 0.13 11.71
N VAL A 27 -2.14 -1.04 12.13
CA VAL A 27 -1.44 -1.98 11.23
C VAL A 27 -2.37 -2.53 10.16
N TYR A 28 -3.61 -2.89 10.51
CA TYR A 28 -4.60 -3.38 9.56
C TYR A 28 -4.89 -2.35 8.45
N MET A 29 -5.08 -1.08 8.82
CA MET A 29 -5.27 0.00 7.86
C MET A 29 -4.05 0.20 6.96
N LEU A 30 -2.83 0.12 7.50
CA LEU A 30 -1.60 0.21 6.71
C LEU A 30 -1.49 -0.94 5.70
N VAL A 31 -1.81 -2.16 6.13
CA VAL A 31 -1.81 -3.34 5.25
C VAL A 31 -2.81 -3.15 4.11
N LEU A 32 -4.04 -2.74 4.43
CA LEU A 32 -5.09 -2.58 3.43
C LEU A 32 -4.83 -1.45 2.44
N VAL A 33 -4.44 -0.29 2.92
CA VAL A 33 -4.34 0.92 2.11
C VAL A 33 -3.04 0.97 1.33
N LEU A 34 -1.95 0.40 1.87
CA LEU A 34 -0.63 0.51 1.26
C LEU A 34 -0.12 -0.83 0.74
N LEU A 35 -0.02 -1.86 1.60
CA LEU A 35 0.66 -3.10 1.22
C LEU A 35 -0.11 -3.91 0.19
N LEU A 36 -1.43 -4.01 0.32
CA LEU A 36 -2.26 -4.69 -0.68
C LEU A 36 -2.13 -4.04 -2.07
N PRO A 37 -2.43 -2.74 -2.26
CA PRO A 37 -2.30 -2.15 -3.59
C PRO A 37 -0.85 -2.12 -4.09
N ALA A 38 0.14 -1.90 -3.22
CA ALA A 38 1.54 -1.97 -3.62
C ALA A 38 1.93 -3.37 -4.12
N SER A 39 1.47 -4.44 -3.46
CA SER A 39 1.74 -5.81 -3.89
C SER A 39 1.13 -6.11 -5.26
N VAL A 40 -0.13 -5.69 -5.48
CA VAL A 40 -0.81 -5.82 -6.78
C VAL A 40 -0.05 -5.06 -7.87
N MET A 41 0.36 -3.82 -7.60
CA MET A 41 1.20 -3.05 -8.51
C MET A 41 2.50 -3.77 -8.81
N VAL A 42 3.25 -4.24 -7.81
CA VAL A 42 4.53 -4.92 -8.03
C VAL A 42 4.37 -6.14 -8.94
N VAL A 43 3.32 -6.94 -8.73
CA VAL A 43 3.04 -8.12 -9.57
C VAL A 43 2.72 -7.73 -11.01
N THR A 44 1.83 -6.75 -11.22
CA THR A 44 1.43 -6.32 -12.57
C THR A 44 2.60 -5.65 -13.31
N TYR A 45 3.34 -4.76 -12.64
CA TYR A 45 4.52 -4.13 -13.23
C TYR A 45 5.61 -5.15 -13.55
N THR A 46 5.83 -6.14 -12.68
CA THR A 46 6.79 -7.23 -12.97
C THR A 46 6.37 -8.01 -14.21
N ALA A 47 5.08 -8.33 -14.38
CA ALA A 47 4.57 -9.01 -15.56
C ALA A 47 4.81 -8.18 -16.83
N ILE A 48 4.51 -6.88 -16.80
CA ILE A 48 4.75 -5.96 -17.91
C ILE A 48 6.24 -5.91 -18.26
N CYS A 49 7.11 -5.73 -17.27
CA CYS A 49 8.56 -5.70 -17.48
C CYS A 49 9.09 -7.00 -18.10
N ARG A 50 8.53 -8.16 -17.71
CA ARG A 50 8.91 -9.45 -18.30
C ARG A 50 8.53 -9.56 -19.77
N GLU A 51 7.33 -9.11 -20.14
CA GLU A 51 6.91 -9.09 -21.55
C GLU A 51 7.76 -8.14 -22.38
N ILE A 52 8.04 -6.95 -21.85
CA ILE A 52 8.93 -5.98 -22.51
C ILE A 52 10.32 -6.58 -22.71
N PHE A 53 10.86 -7.24 -21.69
CA PHE A 53 12.17 -7.89 -21.80
C PHE A 53 12.18 -9.01 -22.86
N ARG A 54 11.12 -9.82 -22.93
CA ARG A 54 10.96 -10.85 -23.97
C ARG A 54 10.94 -10.24 -25.38
N VAL A 55 10.17 -9.17 -25.58
CA VAL A 55 10.09 -8.47 -26.88
C VAL A 55 11.44 -7.86 -27.23
N MET A 56 12.10 -7.22 -26.25
CA MET A 56 13.42 -6.63 -26.41
C MET A 56 14.46 -7.68 -26.81
N GLN A 57 14.47 -8.85 -26.17
CA GLN A 57 15.37 -9.95 -26.55
C GLN A 57 15.12 -10.44 -28.00
N ARG A 58 13.86 -10.55 -28.44
CA ARG A 58 13.55 -10.91 -29.84
C ARG A 58 14.02 -9.84 -30.82
N ARG A 59 13.85 -8.56 -30.48
CA ARG A 59 14.37 -7.44 -31.28
C ARG A 59 15.89 -7.47 -31.33
N PHE A 60 16.58 -7.67 -30.21
CA PHE A 60 18.04 -7.85 -30.18
C PHE A 60 18.49 -9.01 -31.08
N HIS A 61 17.81 -10.15 -31.10
CA HIS A 61 18.16 -11.25 -32.00
C HIS A 61 17.95 -10.91 -33.49
N MET A 62 16.91 -10.14 -33.84
CA MET A 62 16.67 -9.72 -35.22
C MET A 62 17.60 -8.59 -35.69
N THR A 63 17.99 -7.67 -34.79
CA THR A 63 18.84 -6.51 -35.12
C THR A 63 20.33 -6.78 -34.89
N SER A 64 20.67 -7.75 -34.02
CA SER A 64 22.00 -8.35 -33.96
C SER A 64 22.14 -9.30 -35.13
N GLY A 65 22.22 -8.73 -36.34
CA GLY A 65 22.72 -9.43 -37.51
C GLY A 65 24.15 -9.89 -37.23
N LYS A 66 24.28 -11.08 -36.63
CA LYS A 66 25.43 -11.94 -36.91
C LYS A 66 25.10 -12.65 -38.22
N ALA A 67 25.95 -12.38 -39.22
CA ALA A 67 25.95 -12.97 -40.55
C ALA A 67 25.93 -14.51 -40.51
#